data_AF-A0A485CXC6-F1
#
_entry.id   AF-A0A485CXC6-F1
#
_cell.length_a   1.000
_cell.length_b   1.000
_cell.length_c   1.000
_cell.angle_alpha   90.00
_cell.angle_beta   90.00
_cell.angle_gamma   90.00
#
_symmetry.space_group_name_H-M   'P 1'
#
loop_
_entity.id
_entity.type
_entity.pdbx_description
1 polymer ?
#
loop_
_entity_poly.entity_id
_entity_poly.type
_entity_poly.pdbx_seq_one_letter_code
_entity_poly.pdbx_strand_id
1 'polypeptide(L)'
;MSGSASAQNLGLYVRRRAPIFDWTLLKSPVRYVLEGAHTEYLGEQRGKLGFDSLSSVGVGIEMDSSQYPVFITRTRLVARYMFGNGTSGYGVGLAMSF
;
A
#
# COMPACT_ATOMS: atom_id res chain seq x y z
N MET A 1 25.46 29.80 3.20
CA MET A 1 24.69 29.29 2.04
C MET A 1 23.57 28.41 2.57
N SER A 2 22.33 28.91 2.59
CA SER A 2 21.17 28.15 3.07
C SER A 2 20.71 27.20 1.97
N GLY A 3 21.03 25.91 2.10
CA GLY A 3 20.57 24.87 1.19
C GLY A 3 19.11 24.52 1.47
N SER A 4 18.18 25.40 1.11
CA SER A 4 16.75 25.08 1.11
C SER A 4 16.43 24.30 -0.16
N ALA A 5 16.60 22.98 -0.12
CA ALA A 5 16.04 22.10 -1.15
C ALA A 5 14.53 22.01 -0.93
N SER A 6 13.75 22.82 -1.66
CA SER A 6 12.29 22.67 -1.72
C SER A 6 11.98 21.41 -2.54
N ALA A 7 11.89 20.26 -1.88
CA ALA A 7 11.43 19.02 -2.47
C ALA A 7 9.91 19.12 -2.72
N GLN A 8 9.51 19.41 -3.95
CA GLN A 8 8.10 19.40 -4.35
C GLN A 8 7.80 18.04 -4.94
N ASN A 9 6.89 17.29 -4.33
CA ASN A 9 6.41 16.01 -4.83
C ASN A 9 4.90 16.09 -5.06
N LEU A 10 4.46 15.51 -6.17
CA LEU A 10 3.05 15.35 -6.48
C LEU A 10 2.73 13.86 -6.44
N GLY A 11 2.01 13.44 -5.41
CA GLY A 11 1.60 12.06 -5.21
C GLY A 11 0.11 11.87 -5.47
N LEU A 12 -0.24 10.98 -6.40
CA LEU A 12 -1.57 10.42 -6.52
C LEU A 12 -1.62 9.10 -5.74
N TYR A 13 -2.53 9.00 -4.77
CA TYR A 13 -2.78 7.78 -4.02
C TYR A 13 -4.23 7.34 -4.17
N VAL A 14 -4.41 6.09 -4.58
CA VAL A 14 -5.70 5.44 -4.74
C VAL A 14 -5.71 4.17 -3.91
N ARG A 15 -6.75 4.01 -3.09
CA ARG A 15 -6.99 2.80 -2.32
C ARG A 15 -8.42 2.36 -2.49
N ARG A 16 -8.61 1.11 -2.90
CA ARG A 16 -9.92 0.46 -2.97
C ARG A 16 -9.97 -0.69 -1.99
N ARG A 17 -11.03 -0.76 -1.20
CA ARG A 17 -11.32 -1.87 -0.31
C ARG A 17 -12.75 -2.33 -0.51
N ALA A 18 -12.95 -3.59 -0.87
CA ALA A 18 -14.28 -4.15 -1.11
C ALA A 18 -14.30 -5.65 -0.78
N PRO A 19 -15.49 -6.22 -0.50
CA PRO A 19 -15.62 -7.66 -0.30
C PRO A 19 -15.23 -8.43 -1.57
N ILE A 20 -14.55 -9.55 -1.39
CA ILE A 20 -14.31 -10.54 -2.45
C ILE A 20 -15.65 -11.28 -2.63
N PHE A 21 -16.55 -10.70 -3.42
CA PHE A 21 -17.86 -11.29 -3.70
C PHE A 21 -18.66 -11.60 -2.42
N ASP A 22 -19.51 -12.63 -2.44
CA ASP A 22 -20.24 -13.17 -1.30
C ASP A 22 -19.42 -14.23 -0.53
N TRP A 23 -18.09 -14.28 -0.73
CA TRP A 23 -17.25 -15.21 0.01
C TRP A 23 -17.15 -14.81 1.47
N THR A 24 -17.82 -15.60 2.29
CA THR A 24 -17.69 -15.57 3.74
C THR A 24 -16.67 -16.61 4.16
N LEU A 25 -15.61 -16.18 4.83
CA LEU A 25 -14.70 -17.07 5.55
C LEU A 25 -14.92 -16.80 7.03
N LEU A 26 -15.05 -17.86 7.84
CA LEU A 26 -15.33 -17.72 9.28
C LEU A 26 -16.58 -16.84 9.58
N LYS A 27 -17.63 -17.01 8.76
CA LYS A 27 -18.91 -16.24 8.82
C LYS A 27 -18.79 -14.73 8.58
N SER A 28 -17.63 -14.26 8.12
CA SER A 28 -17.37 -12.85 7.86
C SER A 28 -16.90 -12.64 6.41
N PRO A 29 -17.24 -11.51 5.78
CA PRO A 29 -16.85 -11.25 4.41
C PRO A 29 -15.34 -11.02 4.31
N VAL A 30 -14.68 -11.78 3.42
CA VAL A 30 -13.27 -11.52 3.08
C VAL A 30 -13.21 -10.24 2.25
N ARG A 31 -12.35 -9.31 2.62
CA ARG A 31 -12.19 -8.04 1.91
C ARG A 31 -10.85 -8.01 1.19
N TYR A 32 -10.86 -7.63 -0.08
CA TYR A 32 -9.62 -7.30 -0.78
C TYR A 32 -9.31 -5.82 -0.59
N VAL A 33 -8.02 -5.50 -0.62
CA VAL A 33 -7.47 -4.15 -0.60
C VAL A 33 -6.58 -4.02 -1.81
N LEU A 34 -6.86 -3.06 -2.68
CA LEU A 34 -5.96 -2.64 -3.75
C LEU A 34 -5.44 -1.26 -3.42
N GLU A 35 -4.13 -1.08 -3.52
CA GLU A 35 -3.44 0.19 -3.32
C GLU A 35 -2.68 0.53 -4.60
N GLY A 36 -2.71 1.78 -5.01
CA GLY A 36 -1.93 2.31 -6.12
C GLY A 36 -1.45 3.68 -5.73
N ALA A 37 -0.15 3.91 -5.74
CA ALA A 37 0.44 5.23 -5.53
C ALA A 37 1.35 5.56 -6.70
N HIS A 38 1.27 6.77 -7.21
CA HIS A 38 2.19 7.30 -8.20
C HIS A 38 2.68 8.66 -7.70
N THR A 39 3.97 8.78 -7.47
CA THR A 39 4.59 10.01 -6.97
C THR A 39 5.58 10.51 -8.01
N GLU A 40 5.34 11.71 -8.52
CA GLU A 40 6.27 12.44 -9.36
C GLU A 40 7.01 13.50 -8.53
N TYR A 41 8.30 13.67 -8.80
CA TYR A 41 9.12 14.71 -8.16
C TYR A 41 9.25 15.89 -9.13
N LEU A 42 8.94 17.10 -8.65
CA LEU A 42 8.93 18.34 -9.42
C LEU A 42 10.07 19.27 -8.97
N GLY A 43 10.69 20.00 -9.90
CA GLY A 43 11.72 21.03 -9.62
C GLY A 43 13.18 20.57 -9.75
N GLU A 44 14.12 21.32 -9.17
CA GLU A 44 15.59 21.11 -9.24
C GLU A 44 16.11 19.79 -8.63
N GLN A 45 15.23 18.94 -8.10
CA GLN A 45 15.56 17.60 -7.64
C GLN A 45 15.44 16.52 -8.73
N ARG A 46 14.91 16.84 -9.92
CA ARG A 46 15.03 16.02 -11.12
C ARG A 46 16.53 15.74 -11.37
N GLY A 47 16.94 14.48 -11.20
CA GLY A 47 18.34 14.07 -11.37
C GLY A 47 19.27 14.13 -10.14
N LYS A 48 18.86 14.64 -8.96
CA LYS A 48 19.71 14.57 -7.74
C LYS A 48 19.47 13.34 -6.87
N LEU A 49 18.30 12.71 -6.97
CA LEU A 49 17.94 11.47 -6.27
C LEU A 49 18.03 10.21 -7.15
N GLY A 50 18.27 10.36 -8.46
CA GLY A 50 18.35 9.24 -9.40
C GLY A 50 17.01 8.68 -9.89
N PHE A 51 15.87 9.26 -9.46
CA PHE A 51 14.53 8.79 -9.83
C PHE A 51 13.58 9.97 -10.10
N ASP A 52 12.90 9.98 -11.25
CA ASP A 52 11.97 11.05 -11.65
C ASP A 52 10.51 10.78 -11.22
N SER A 53 10.17 9.51 -11.04
CA SER A 53 8.87 9.06 -10.55
C SER A 53 8.98 7.72 -9.83
N LEU A 54 8.14 7.53 -8.82
CA LEU A 54 8.02 6.30 -8.06
C LEU A 54 6.56 5.84 -8.08
N SER A 55 6.34 4.64 -8.60
CA SER A 55 5.04 3.99 -8.58
C SER A 55 5.04 2.86 -7.55
N SER A 56 3.90 2.62 -6.93
CA SER A 56 3.69 1.46 -6.10
C SER A 56 2.29 0.91 -6.32
N VAL A 57 2.19 -0.41 -6.33
CA VAL A 57 0.94 -1.14 -6.40
C VAL A 57 0.90 -2.14 -5.26
N GLY A 58 -0.23 -2.22 -4.58
CA GLY A 58 -0.44 -3.12 -3.46
C GLY A 58 -1.69 -3.94 -3.65
N VAL A 59 -1.62 -5.20 -3.25
CA VAL A 59 -2.76 -6.08 -3.13
C VAL A 59 -2.76 -6.68 -1.75
N GLY A 60 -3.91 -6.69 -1.11
CA GLY A 60 -4.07 -7.26 0.21
C GLY A 60 -5.40 -7.94 0.39
N ILE A 61 -5.44 -8.80 1.38
CA ILE A 61 -6.63 -9.46 1.87
C ILE A 61 -6.79 -9.14 3.34
N GLU A 62 -8.03 -8.93 3.75
CA GLU A 62 -8.42 -8.73 5.13
C GLU A 62 -9.51 -9.74 5.45
N MET A 63 -9.21 -10.58 6.44
CA MET A 63 -10.11 -11.56 7.00
C MET A 63 -10.56 -11.05 8.35
N ASP A 64 -11.87 -11.04 8.58
CA ASP A 64 -12.46 -10.75 9.87
C ASP A 64 -12.90 -12.07 10.49
N SER A 65 -12.53 -12.33 11.73
CA SER A 65 -12.84 -13.55 12.47
C SER A 65 -13.56 -13.24 13.79
N SER A 66 -14.02 -12.00 13.96
CA SER A 66 -14.74 -11.51 15.15
C SER A 66 -15.99 -12.32 15.50
N GLN A 67 -16.58 -13.06 14.56
CA GLN A 67 -17.73 -13.92 14.81
C GLN A 67 -17.39 -15.28 15.45
N TYR A 68 -16.10 -15.63 15.55
CA TYR A 68 -15.65 -16.77 16.35
C TYR A 68 -14.99 -16.27 17.64
N PRO A 69 -15.12 -17.00 18.76
CA PRO A 69 -14.38 -16.72 19.99
C PRO A 69 -12.91 -17.14 19.84
N VAL A 70 -12.18 -16.46 18.95
CA VAL A 70 -10.74 -16.60 18.75
C VAL A 70 -10.05 -15.32 19.21
N PHE A 71 -8.85 -15.45 19.78
CA PHE A 71 -8.01 -14.31 20.20
C PHE A 71 -7.61 -13.36 19.07
N ILE A 72 -7.80 -13.76 17.81
CA ILE A 72 -7.46 -12.96 16.63
C ILE A 72 -8.77 -12.59 15.96
N THR A 73 -9.13 -11.31 16.02
CA THR A 73 -10.38 -10.77 15.47
C THR A 73 -10.24 -10.33 14.02
N ARG A 74 -9.02 -9.96 13.61
CA ARG A 74 -8.76 -9.53 12.23
C ARG A 74 -7.35 -9.87 11.80
N THR A 75 -7.23 -10.49 10.62
CA THR A 75 -5.95 -10.79 9.98
C THR A 75 -5.89 -10.06 8.65
N ARG A 76 -4.86 -9.25 8.45
CA ARG A 76 -4.62 -8.52 7.20
C ARG A 76 -3.26 -8.91 6.64
N LEU A 77 -3.25 -9.29 5.37
CA LEU A 77 -2.04 -9.53 4.60
C LEU A 77 -2.02 -8.54 3.44
N VAL A 78 -0.95 -7.77 3.28
CA VAL A 78 -0.79 -6.82 2.18
C VAL A 78 0.57 -7.05 1.54
N ALA A 79 0.58 -7.41 0.27
CA ALA A 79 1.76 -7.37 -0.56
C ALA A 79 1.79 -6.03 -1.29
N ARG A 80 2.95 -5.39 -1.33
CA ARG A 80 3.20 -4.13 -2.01
C ARG A 80 4.42 -4.29 -2.91
N TYR A 81 4.29 -3.83 -4.15
CA TYR A 81 5.35 -3.80 -5.13
C TYR A 81 5.58 -2.34 -5.54
N MET A 82 6.80 -1.87 -5.31
CA MET A 82 7.24 -0.52 -5.61
C MET A 82 8.20 -0.59 -6.80
N PHE A 83 8.02 0.29 -7.78
CA PHE A 83 8.85 0.35 -8.97
C PHE A 83 9.04 1.81 -9.39
N GLY A 84 10.29 2.17 -9.67
CA GLY A 84 10.71 3.48 -10.13
C GLY A 84 11.92 3.36 -11.04
N ASN A 85 12.46 4.49 -11.48
CA ASN A 85 13.49 4.57 -12.52
C ASN A 85 14.86 3.97 -12.12
N GLY A 86 14.97 2.63 -12.08
CA GLY A 86 16.17 1.89 -11.67
C GLY A 86 16.10 1.26 -10.27
N THR A 87 14.93 1.25 -9.63
CA THR A 87 14.74 0.56 -8.34
C THR A 87 13.36 -0.07 -8.29
N SER A 88 13.35 -1.36 -7.97
CA SER A 88 12.14 -2.10 -7.61
C SER A 88 12.29 -2.67 -6.22
N GLY A 89 11.18 -2.75 -5.51
CA GLY A 89 11.12 -3.30 -4.16
C GLY A 89 9.81 -4.02 -3.96
N TYR A 90 9.84 -5.11 -3.20
CA TYR A 90 8.63 -5.78 -2.75
C TYR A 90 8.60 -5.74 -1.22
N GLY A 91 7.40 -5.64 -0.66
CA GLY A 91 7.17 -5.67 0.77
C GLY A 91 5.91 -6.47 1.06
N VAL A 92 5.97 -7.32 2.07
CA VAL A 92 4.80 -8.06 2.55
C VAL A 92 4.57 -7.66 4.00
N GLY A 93 3.39 -7.13 4.29
CA GLY A 93 2.95 -6.78 5.63
C GLY A 93 1.90 -7.75 6.11
N LEU A 94 2.13 -8.33 7.28
CA LEU A 94 1.13 -9.10 8.02
C LEU A 94 0.76 -8.30 9.26
N ALA A 95 -0.54 -8.06 9.46
CA ALA A 95 -1.08 -7.37 10.61
C ALA A 95 -2.21 -8.19 11.22
N MET A 96 -2.21 -8.29 12.55
CA MET A 96 -3.21 -9.02 13.32
C MET A 96 -3.78 -8.09 14.38
N SER A 97 -5.10 -8.15 14.58
CA SER A 97 -5.80 -7.46 15.67
C SER A 97 -6.33 -8.49 16.66
N PHE A 98 -6.22 -8.16 17.94
CA PHE A 98 -6.73 -8.94 19.07
C PHE A 98 -7.96 -8.23 19.64
#